data_AF-A0A495ZDX2-F1
#
_entry.id   AF-A0A495ZDX2-F1
#
_cell.length_a   1.000
_cell.length_b   1.000
_cell.length_c   1.000
_cell.angle_alpha   90.00
_cell.angle_beta   90.00
_cell.angle_gamma   90.00
#
_symmetry.space_group_name_H-M   'P 1'
#
loop_
_entity.id
_entity.type
_entity.pdbx_description
1 polymer ?
#
loop_
_entity_poly.entity_id
_entity_poly.type
_entity_poly.pdbx_seq_one_letter_code
_entity_poly.pdbx_strand_id
1 'polypeptide(L)'
;PPDFVLEFSSQKTHRTDQKEKKLLYASIGVREYFLYDPERQYLPAPLLGFRLAEGEYVPIPMNSDGGVASATLDLELRLRGKTLGFYDKVSSEWLETPADIAEARADEEAARADEEAARADEEAARADEEAARADEEAARADEEAARADQETEMRKQVEAEAARLREELERLKAQNTS
;
A
#
# COMPACT_ATOMS: atom_id res chain seq x y z
N PRO A 1 -7.29 -16.21 41.87
CA PRO A 1 -6.10 -16.25 40.98
C PRO A 1 -6.52 -15.95 39.54
N PRO A 2 -5.61 -15.61 38.62
CA PRO A 2 -5.89 -15.73 37.19
C PRO A 2 -6.15 -17.21 36.83
N ASP A 3 -6.99 -17.45 35.83
CA ASP A 3 -7.25 -18.82 35.36
C ASP A 3 -6.14 -19.36 34.44
N PHE A 4 -5.43 -18.45 33.78
CA PHE A 4 -4.35 -18.74 32.85
C PHE A 4 -3.14 -17.85 33.17
N VAL A 5 -1.94 -18.43 33.11
CA VAL A 5 -0.68 -17.70 33.22
C VAL A 5 0.26 -18.14 32.10
N LEU A 6 0.89 -17.18 31.43
CA LEU A 6 1.97 -17.40 30.47
C LEU A 6 3.22 -16.65 30.97
N GLU A 7 4.34 -17.35 31.06
CA GLU A 7 5.63 -16.78 31.44
C GLU A 7 6.66 -16.94 30.32
N PHE A 8 7.51 -15.92 30.18
CA PHE A 8 8.62 -15.92 29.24
C PHE A 8 9.88 -16.40 29.97
N SER A 9 10.36 -17.58 29.59
CA SER A 9 11.56 -18.18 30.18
C SER A 9 12.82 -17.48 29.66
N SER A 10 13.72 -17.17 30.59
CA SER A 10 15.03 -16.57 30.32
C SER A 10 16.12 -17.22 31.16
N GLN A 11 17.39 -16.92 30.89
CA GLN A 11 18.52 -17.40 31.69
C GLN A 11 18.31 -17.21 33.20
N LYS A 12 17.74 -16.07 33.61
CA LYS A 12 17.54 -15.72 35.02
C LYS A 12 16.34 -16.40 35.66
N THR A 13 15.29 -16.71 34.90
CA THR A 13 13.98 -17.11 35.46
C THR A 13 13.65 -18.59 35.26
N HIS A 14 14.27 -19.27 34.28
CA HIS A 14 13.89 -20.63 33.86
C HIS A 14 13.87 -21.67 35.00
N ARG A 15 14.75 -21.55 36.01
CA ARG A 15 14.80 -22.48 37.16
C ARG A 15 13.63 -22.25 38.12
N THR A 16 13.28 -20.99 38.35
CA THR A 16 12.20 -20.57 39.24
C THR A 16 10.84 -20.85 38.59
N ASP A 17 10.72 -20.60 37.28
CA ASP A 17 9.51 -20.85 36.49
C ASP A 17 9.17 -22.36 36.46
N GLN A 18 10.16 -23.24 36.33
CA GLN A 18 9.96 -24.70 36.32
C GLN A 18 9.77 -25.33 37.71
N LYS A 19 10.01 -24.60 38.80
CA LYS A 19 9.96 -25.15 40.18
C LYS A 19 9.03 -24.33 41.09
N GLU A 20 9.51 -23.21 41.60
CA GLU A 20 8.84 -22.45 42.66
C GLU A 20 7.51 -21.84 42.18
N LYS A 21 7.50 -21.19 41.02
CA LYS A 21 6.27 -20.60 40.48
C LYS A 21 5.24 -21.64 40.10
N LYS A 22 5.68 -22.75 39.48
CA LYS A 22 4.80 -23.87 39.15
C LYS A 22 4.08 -24.41 40.39
N LEU A 23 4.79 -24.58 41.51
CA LEU A 23 4.18 -25.00 42.78
C LEU A 23 3.25 -23.92 43.36
N LEU A 24 3.67 -22.66 43.34
CA LEU A 24 2.86 -21.54 43.82
C LEU A 24 1.55 -21.43 43.03
N TYR A 25 1.61 -21.39 41.70
CA TYR A 25 0.44 -21.27 40.83
C TYR A 25 -0.52 -22.43 40.97
N ALA A 26 -0.02 -23.66 41.16
CA ALA A 26 -0.86 -24.80 41.51
C ALA A 26 -1.56 -24.60 42.86
N SER A 27 -0.82 -24.18 43.89
CA SER A 27 -1.38 -23.99 45.25
C SER A 27 -2.46 -22.92 45.33
N ILE A 28 -2.39 -21.89 44.48
CA ILE A 28 -3.40 -20.82 44.42
C ILE A 28 -4.50 -21.09 43.38
N GLY A 29 -4.44 -22.21 42.65
CA GLY A 29 -5.51 -22.68 41.77
C GLY A 29 -5.51 -22.11 40.34
N VAL A 30 -4.37 -21.69 39.79
CA VAL A 30 -4.27 -21.27 38.38
C VAL A 30 -4.52 -22.49 37.49
N ARG A 31 -5.57 -22.48 36.64
CA ARG A 31 -6.00 -23.65 35.87
C ARG A 31 -5.00 -24.09 34.81
N GLU A 32 -4.41 -23.14 34.10
CA GLU A 32 -3.43 -23.42 33.06
C GLU A 32 -2.18 -22.55 33.18
N TYR A 33 -1.01 -23.17 33.04
CA TYR A 33 0.28 -22.52 33.14
C TYR A 33 1.13 -22.83 31.91
N PHE A 34 1.56 -21.81 31.21
CA PHE A 34 2.36 -21.92 29.99
C PHE A 34 3.73 -21.26 30.16
N LEU A 35 4.73 -21.90 29.58
CA LEU A 35 6.11 -21.42 29.52
C LEU A 35 6.51 -21.29 28.05
N TYR A 36 7.00 -20.12 27.68
CA TYR A 36 7.52 -19.88 26.34
C TYR A 36 8.97 -19.41 26.41
N ASP A 37 9.83 -20.04 25.63
CA ASP A 37 11.25 -19.71 25.52
C ASP A 37 11.53 -19.18 24.10
N PRO A 38 11.58 -17.84 23.93
CA PRO A 38 11.83 -17.23 22.63
C PRO A 38 13.23 -17.55 22.10
N GLU A 39 14.19 -17.79 22.99
CA GLU A 39 15.59 -18.03 22.64
C GLU A 39 15.91 -19.51 22.39
N ARG A 40 15.01 -20.41 22.82
CA ARG A 40 15.14 -21.87 22.68
C ARG A 40 16.39 -22.44 23.37
N GLN A 41 16.79 -21.84 24.49
CA GLN A 41 18.02 -22.17 25.21
C GLN A 41 17.79 -22.69 26.63
N TYR A 42 16.58 -22.56 27.17
CA TYR A 42 16.28 -22.71 28.59
C TYR A 42 15.22 -23.78 28.89
N LEU A 43 14.37 -24.09 27.91
CA LEU A 43 13.34 -25.12 28.03
C LEU A 43 13.62 -26.31 27.10
N PRO A 44 13.14 -27.53 27.45
CA PRO A 44 13.27 -28.71 26.59
C PRO A 44 12.47 -28.60 25.28
N ALA A 45 11.48 -27.72 25.23
CA ALA A 45 10.75 -27.33 24.03
C ALA A 45 10.47 -25.82 24.11
N PRO A 46 10.37 -25.11 22.96
CA PRO A 46 10.19 -23.66 22.95
C PRO A 46 8.85 -23.20 23.55
N LEU A 47 7.87 -24.11 23.66
CA LEU A 47 6.58 -23.86 24.29
C LEU A 47 6.18 -25.11 25.08
N LEU A 48 5.81 -24.91 26.34
CA LEU A 48 5.25 -25.93 27.23
C LEU A 48 3.93 -25.41 27.81
N GLY A 49 2.93 -26.29 27.88
CA GLY A 49 1.68 -26.01 28.59
C GLY A 49 1.46 -27.03 29.71
N PHE A 50 0.83 -26.60 30.78
CA PHE A 50 0.44 -27.45 31.90
C PHE A 50 -1.00 -27.11 32.32
N ARG A 51 -1.76 -28.13 32.70
CA ARG A 51 -3.12 -28.01 33.22
C ARG A 51 -3.19 -28.55 34.64
N LEU A 52 -3.85 -27.82 35.53
CA LEU A 52 -4.04 -28.21 36.92
C LEU A 52 -5.08 -29.34 36.97
N ALA A 53 -4.70 -30.47 37.55
CA ALA A 53 -5.55 -31.62 37.83
C ALA A 53 -5.21 -32.18 39.21
N GLU A 54 -6.21 -32.34 40.06
CA GLU A 54 -6.05 -32.89 41.43
C GLU A 54 -4.97 -32.16 42.28
N GLY A 55 -4.79 -30.86 42.06
CA GLY A 55 -3.82 -30.04 42.79
C GLY A 55 -2.40 -30.04 42.20
N GLU A 56 -2.16 -30.78 41.12
CA GLU A 56 -0.86 -30.84 40.44
C GLU A 56 -0.95 -30.47 38.96
N TYR A 57 0.15 -29.98 38.40
CA TYR A 57 0.23 -29.59 36.99
C TYR A 57 0.64 -30.76 36.10
N VAL A 58 -0.28 -31.19 35.24
CA VAL A 58 -0.08 -32.21 34.21
C VAL A 58 0.30 -31.54 32.88
N PRO A 59 1.33 -32.02 32.15
CA PRO A 59 1.70 -31.47 30.85
C PRO A 59 0.56 -31.57 29.81
N ILE A 60 0.38 -30.52 29.02
CA ILE A 60 -0.47 -30.52 27.84
C ILE A 60 0.41 -30.92 26.64
N PRO A 61 0.09 -32.01 25.93
CA PRO A 61 0.89 -32.43 24.78
C PRO A 61 0.79 -31.41 23.64
N MET A 62 1.90 -31.24 22.93
CA MET A 62 1.92 -30.48 21.68
C MET A 62 1.27 -31.32 20.58
N ASN A 63 0.39 -30.70 19.82
CA ASN A 63 -0.25 -31.28 18.66
C ASN A 63 0.75 -31.46 17.51
N SER A 64 0.39 -32.29 16.52
CA SER A 64 1.20 -32.54 15.32
C SER A 64 1.47 -31.29 14.48
N ASP A 65 0.62 -30.27 14.59
CA ASP A 65 0.77 -28.95 13.95
C ASP A 65 1.59 -27.96 14.80
N GLY A 66 2.16 -28.42 15.92
CA GLY A 66 3.01 -27.62 16.80
C GLY A 66 2.24 -26.76 17.81
N GLY A 67 0.91 -26.88 17.90
CA GLY A 67 0.10 -26.13 18.86
C GLY A 67 -0.05 -26.79 20.22
N VAL A 68 -0.19 -25.97 21.26
CA VAL A 68 -0.54 -26.42 22.61
C VAL A 68 -1.89 -25.83 22.99
N ALA A 69 -2.90 -26.69 23.18
CA ALA A 69 -4.29 -26.26 23.36
C ALA A 69 -4.57 -25.75 24.78
N SER A 70 -5.02 -24.51 24.88
CA SER A 70 -5.57 -23.93 26.12
C SER A 70 -7.08 -24.12 26.15
N ALA A 71 -7.57 -24.88 27.13
CA ALA A 71 -9.00 -25.01 27.35
C ALA A 71 -9.60 -23.76 28.03
N THR A 72 -8.78 -22.98 28.73
CA THR A 72 -9.22 -21.75 29.39
C THR A 72 -9.51 -20.65 28.37
N LEU A 73 -8.68 -20.55 27.33
CA LEU A 73 -8.80 -19.52 26.30
C LEU A 73 -9.65 -19.97 25.11
N ASP A 74 -9.92 -21.27 24.97
CA ASP A 74 -10.48 -21.90 23.77
C ASP A 74 -9.65 -21.60 22.50
N LEU A 75 -8.32 -21.57 22.69
CA LEU A 75 -7.34 -21.21 21.67
C LEU A 75 -6.14 -22.14 21.76
N GLU A 76 -5.34 -22.14 20.70
CA GLU A 76 -4.04 -22.81 20.70
C GLU A 76 -2.90 -21.82 20.72
N LEU A 77 -1.96 -22.04 21.62
CA LEU A 77 -0.69 -21.32 21.58
C LEU A 77 0.21 -22.01 20.56
N ARG A 78 0.68 -21.24 19.58
CA ARG A 78 1.48 -21.73 18.46
C ARG A 78 2.62 -20.77 18.16
N LEU A 79 3.66 -21.26 17.50
CA LEU A 79 4.80 -20.42 17.10
C LEU A 79 4.68 -19.99 15.63
N ARG A 80 4.73 -18.68 15.36
CA ARG A 80 4.91 -18.08 14.03
C ARG A 80 6.39 -17.84 13.80
N GLY A 81 7.12 -18.91 13.44
CA GLY A 81 8.58 -18.88 13.36
C GLY A 81 9.22 -18.76 14.73
N LYS A 82 9.65 -17.54 15.11
CA LYS A 82 10.23 -17.28 16.44
C LYS A 82 9.23 -16.71 17.43
N THR A 83 8.13 -16.11 17.00
CA THR A 83 7.18 -15.44 17.90
C THR A 83 6.06 -16.38 18.34
N LEU A 84 5.55 -16.16 19.55
CA LEU A 84 4.34 -16.81 20.03
C LEU A 84 3.10 -16.09 19.48
N GLY A 85 2.08 -16.86 19.11
CA GLY A 85 0.77 -16.37 18.74
C GLY A 85 -0.35 -17.27 19.26
N PHE A 86 -1.57 -16.74 19.23
CA PHE A 86 -2.79 -17.47 19.56
C PHE A 86 -3.54 -17.79 18.28
N TYR A 87 -3.96 -19.04 18.16
CA TYR A 87 -4.64 -19.57 16.98
C TYR A 87 -6.00 -20.10 17.38
N ASP A 88 -7.04 -19.60 16.70
CA ASP A 88 -8.40 -20.08 16.84
C ASP A 88 -8.62 -21.24 15.85
N LYS A 89 -8.89 -22.43 16.38
CA LYS A 89 -9.14 -23.62 15.58
C LYS A 89 -10.52 -23.61 14.91
N VAL A 90 -11.48 -22.88 15.46
CA VAL A 90 -12.84 -22.81 14.93
C VAL A 90 -12.87 -21.97 13.66
N SER A 91 -12.30 -20.76 13.70
CA SER A 91 -12.15 -19.91 12.51
C SER A 91 -10.98 -20.32 11.62
N SER A 92 -10.03 -21.11 12.14
CA SER A 92 -8.75 -21.43 11.49
C SER A 92 -7.85 -20.21 11.27
N GLU A 93 -7.96 -19.19 12.14
CA GLU A 93 -7.26 -17.92 12.03
C GLU A 93 -6.32 -17.67 13.22
N TRP A 94 -5.31 -16.82 12.98
CA TRP A 94 -4.49 -16.28 14.07
C TRP A 94 -5.19 -15.07 14.67
N LEU A 95 -5.13 -14.93 15.99
CA LEU A 95 -5.50 -13.66 16.61
C LEU A 95 -4.46 -12.61 16.26
N GLU A 96 -4.93 -11.54 15.63
CA GLU A 96 -4.09 -10.42 15.25
C GLU A 96 -3.67 -9.62 16.49
N THR A 97 -2.40 -9.27 16.54
CA THR A 97 -1.89 -8.32 17.52
C THR A 97 -2.21 -6.89 17.06
N PRO A 98 -2.20 -5.90 17.96
CA PRO A 98 -2.28 -4.49 17.55
C PRO A 98 -1.20 -4.08 16.55
N ALA A 99 -0.04 -4.76 16.55
CA ALA A 99 1.01 -4.53 15.57
C ALA A 99 0.64 -5.08 14.18
N ASP A 100 0.09 -6.31 14.10
CA ASP A 100 -0.40 -6.87 12.82
C ASP A 100 -1.48 -5.95 12.21
N ILE A 101 -2.43 -5.48 13.03
CA ILE A 101 -3.49 -4.56 12.58
C ILE A 101 -2.92 -3.21 12.12
N ALA A 102 -1.92 -2.69 12.83
CA ALA A 102 -1.28 -1.42 12.47
C ALA A 102 -0.50 -1.53 11.16
N GLU A 103 0.21 -2.64 10.94
CA GLU A 103 0.91 -2.95 9.70
C GLU A 103 -0.07 -3.05 8.53
N ALA A 104 -1.14 -3.83 8.68
CA ALA A 104 -2.17 -3.96 7.64
C ALA A 104 -2.81 -2.60 7.27
N ARG A 105 -3.04 -1.72 8.25
CA ARG A 105 -3.55 -0.36 8.00
C ARG A 105 -2.54 0.52 7.28
N ALA A 106 -1.25 0.40 7.63
CA ALA A 106 -0.19 1.16 6.98
C ALA A 106 -0.06 0.73 5.50
N ASP A 107 -0.14 -0.56 5.22
CA ASP A 107 -0.13 -1.09 3.85
C ASP A 107 -1.34 -0.60 3.04
N GLU A 108 -2.53 -0.60 3.65
CA GLU A 108 -3.75 -0.05 3.01
C GLU A 108 -3.66 1.46 2.75
N GLU A 109 -3.05 2.22 3.67
CA GLU A 109 -2.80 3.65 3.48
C GLU A 109 -1.78 3.91 2.37
N ALA A 110 -0.69 3.15 2.32
CA ALA A 110 0.31 3.24 1.26
C ALA A 110 -0.30 2.92 -0.12
N ALA A 111 -1.10 1.84 -0.22
CA ALA A 111 -1.77 1.48 -1.47
C ALA A 111 -2.74 2.58 -1.95
N ARG A 112 -3.46 3.22 -1.02
CA ARG A 112 -4.33 4.36 -1.36
C ARG A 112 -3.54 5.58 -1.82
N ALA A 113 -2.41 5.87 -1.19
CA ALA A 113 -1.54 6.97 -1.60
C ALA A 113 -0.96 6.73 -3.00
N ASP A 114 -0.54 5.50 -3.31
CA ASP A 114 -0.06 5.12 -4.64
C ASP A 114 -1.15 5.25 -5.71
N GLU A 115 -2.40 4.86 -5.39
CA GLU A 115 -3.54 5.03 -6.30
C GLU A 115 -3.86 6.51 -6.55
N GLU A 116 -3.81 7.35 -5.52
CA GLU A 116 -4.02 8.80 -5.64
C GLU A 116 -2.93 9.45 -6.49
N ALA A 117 -1.66 9.08 -6.28
CA ALA A 117 -0.54 9.57 -7.09
C ALA A 117 -0.71 9.19 -8.57
N ALA A 118 -1.09 7.94 -8.86
CA ALA A 118 -1.33 7.49 -10.23
C ALA A 118 -2.47 8.27 -10.92
N ARG A 119 -3.54 8.60 -10.20
CA ARG A 119 -4.62 9.44 -10.73
C ARG A 119 -4.17 10.86 -11.01
N ALA A 120 -3.35 11.45 -10.13
CA ALA A 120 -2.81 12.78 -10.32
C ALA A 120 -1.88 12.85 -11.55
N ASP A 121 -1.05 11.82 -11.76
CA ASP A 121 -0.19 11.71 -12.94
C ASP A 121 -1.02 11.58 -14.24
N GLU A 122 -2.12 10.82 -14.21
CA GLU A 122 -3.02 10.70 -15.37
C GLU A 122 -3.72 12.03 -15.68
N GLU A 123 -4.16 12.77 -14.66
CA GLU A 123 -4.77 14.09 -14.84
C GLU A 123 -3.78 15.11 -15.40
N ALA A 124 -2.54 15.12 -14.90
CA ALA A 124 -1.47 15.96 -15.42
C ALA A 124 -1.16 15.65 -16.89
N ALA A 125 -1.07 14.37 -17.26
CA ALA A 125 -0.83 13.96 -18.65
C ALA A 125 -1.97 14.41 -19.60
N ARG A 126 -3.23 14.37 -19.14
CA ARG A 126 -4.38 14.86 -19.92
C ARG A 126 -4.33 16.38 -20.08
N ALA A 127 -3.95 17.12 -19.04
CA ALA A 127 -3.80 18.57 -19.10
C ALA A 127 -2.69 18.97 -20.08
N ASP A 128 -1.56 18.26 -20.08
CA ASP A 128 -0.46 18.49 -21.03
C ASP A 128 -0.89 18.21 -22.47
N GLU A 129 -1.68 17.15 -22.70
CA GLU A 129 -2.22 16.84 -24.03
C GLU A 129 -3.20 17.92 -24.51
N GLU A 130 -4.08 18.41 -23.63
CA GLU A 130 -5.00 19.50 -23.96
C GLU A 130 -4.26 20.80 -24.29
N ALA A 131 -3.23 21.15 -23.51
CA ALA A 131 -2.38 22.31 -23.76
C ALA A 131 -1.67 22.20 -25.12
N ALA A 132 -1.10 21.03 -25.43
CA ALA A 132 -0.44 20.81 -26.73
C ALA A 132 -1.41 20.94 -27.92
N ARG A 133 -2.66 20.49 -27.77
CA ARG A 133 -3.69 20.67 -28.81
C ARG A 133 -4.07 22.14 -28.98
N ALA A 134 -4.19 22.89 -27.89
CA ALA A 134 -4.48 24.32 -27.95
C ALA A 134 -3.35 25.10 -28.64
N ASP A 135 -2.09 24.78 -28.34
CA ASP A 135 -0.93 25.37 -29.01
C ASP A 135 -0.91 25.06 -30.52
N GLU A 136 -1.26 23.82 -30.91
CA GLU A 136 -1.35 23.45 -32.33
C GLU A 136 -2.48 24.20 -33.05
N GLU A 137 -3.64 24.36 -32.41
CA GLU A 137 -4.76 25.12 -32.97
C GLU A 137 -4.39 26.60 -33.15
N ALA A 138 -3.73 27.21 -32.15
CA ALA A 138 -3.25 28.58 -32.25
C ALA A 138 -2.25 28.76 -33.39
N ALA A 139 -1.29 27.85 -33.54
CA ALA A 139 -0.32 27.90 -34.63
C ALA A 139 -0.98 27.79 -36.02
N ARG A 140 -2.02 26.96 -36.15
CA ARG A 140 -2.79 26.85 -37.41
C ARG A 140 -3.56 28.15 -37.71
N ALA A 141 -4.16 28.77 -36.70
CA ALA A 141 -4.88 30.03 -36.86
C ALA A 141 -3.92 31.17 -37.30
N ASP A 142 -2.73 31.23 -36.72
CA ASP A 142 -1.69 32.20 -37.11
C ASP A 142 -1.22 31.97 -38.56
N GLU A 143 -1.05 30.71 -38.98
CA GLU A 143 -0.68 30.39 -40.36
C GLU A 143 -1.79 30.77 -41.36
N GLU A 144 -3.06 30.51 -41.02
CA GLU A 144 -4.20 30.91 -41.86
C GLU A 144 -4.29 32.43 -41.99
N ALA A 145 -4.13 33.17 -40.89
CA ALA A 145 -4.10 34.63 -40.90
C ALA A 145 -2.96 35.16 -41.80
N ALA A 146 -1.75 34.61 -41.68
CA ALA A 146 -0.62 35.00 -42.51
C ALA A 146 -0.86 34.74 -44.01
N ARG A 147 -1.51 33.62 -44.36
CA ARG A 147 -1.90 33.32 -45.75
C ARG A 147 -2.94 34.31 -46.28
N ALA A 148 -3.95 34.67 -45.47
CA ALA A 148 -4.97 35.65 -45.85
C ALA A 148 -4.38 37.06 -46.09
N ASP A 149 -3.42 37.47 -45.24
CA ASP A 149 -2.69 38.71 -45.41
C ASP A 149 -1.86 38.71 -46.71
N GLN A 150 -1.16 37.61 -46.99
CA GLN A 150 -0.39 37.45 -48.22
C GLN A 150 -1.28 37.49 -49.48
N GLU A 151 -2.43 36.82 -49.45
CA GLU A 151 -3.40 36.85 -50.56
C GLU A 151 -3.93 38.27 -50.80
N THR A 152 -4.25 38.99 -49.71
CA THR A 152 -4.71 40.38 -49.78
C THR A 152 -3.65 41.28 -50.41
N GLU A 153 -2.38 41.12 -50.04
CA GLU A 153 -1.28 41.90 -50.58
C GLU A 153 -1.01 41.57 -52.06
N MET A 154 -1.01 40.29 -52.43
CA MET A 154 -0.89 39.85 -53.83
C MET A 154 -2.03 40.40 -54.68
N ARG A 155 -3.27 40.40 -54.16
CA ARG A 155 -4.42 40.96 -54.86
C ARG A 155 -4.26 42.46 -55.10
N LYS A 156 -3.81 43.22 -54.10
CA LYS A 156 -3.52 44.66 -54.26
C LYS A 156 -2.45 44.90 -55.32
N GLN A 157 -1.39 44.09 -55.35
CA GLN A 157 -0.33 44.21 -56.35
C GLN A 157 -0.85 43.94 -57.77
N VAL A 158 -1.63 42.87 -57.95
CA VAL A 158 -2.25 42.53 -59.24
C VAL A 158 -3.22 43.63 -59.69
N GLU A 159 -4.05 44.16 -58.79
CA GLU A 159 -4.96 45.27 -59.11
C GLU A 159 -4.21 46.54 -59.49
N ALA A 160 -3.11 46.87 -58.81
CA ALA A 160 -2.27 48.03 -59.12
C ALA A 160 -1.54 47.87 -60.48
N GLU A 161 -1.00 46.68 -60.77
CA GLU A 161 -0.36 46.40 -62.05
C GLU A 161 -1.37 46.43 -63.21
N ALA A 162 -2.55 45.85 -63.01
CA ALA A 162 -3.63 45.89 -64.00
C ALA A 162 -4.09 47.34 -64.28
N ALA A 163 -4.18 48.19 -63.26
CA ALA A 163 -4.48 49.60 -63.43
C ALA A 163 -3.40 50.32 -64.26
N ARG A 164 -2.12 50.09 -63.93
CA ARG A 164 -0.98 50.67 -64.66
C ARG A 164 -0.96 50.24 -66.14
N LEU A 165 -1.15 48.96 -66.43
CA LEU A 165 -1.18 48.45 -67.80
C LEU A 165 -2.34 49.02 -68.62
N ARG A 166 -3.51 49.23 -67.99
CA ARG A 166 -4.66 49.89 -68.64
C ARG A 166 -4.33 51.33 -69.01
N GLU A 167 -3.73 52.10 -68.10
CA GLU A 167 -3.31 53.48 -68.40
C GLU A 167 -2.29 53.55 -69.55
N GLU A 168 -1.31 52.64 -69.57
CA GLU A 168 -0.30 52.58 -70.63
C GLU A 168 -0.91 52.23 -72.00
N LEU A 169 -1.84 51.27 -72.04
CA LEU A 169 -2.56 50.92 -73.27
C LEU A 169 -3.40 52.09 -73.80
N GLU A 170 -4.10 52.81 -72.94
CA GLU A 170 -4.86 53.99 -73.35
C GLU A 170 -3.95 55.09 -73.89
N ARG A 171 -2.80 55.31 -73.27
CA ARG A 171 -1.79 56.26 -73.76
C ARG A 171 -1.25 55.88 -75.14
N LEU A 172 -0.93 54.60 -75.36
CA LEU A 172 -0.42 54.11 -76.65
C LEU A 172 -1.49 54.20 -77.75
N LYS A 173 -2.75 53.89 -77.44
CA LYS A 173 -3.86 54.06 -78.38
C LYS A 173 -4.02 55.52 -78.81
N ALA A 174 -3.97 56.46 -77.86
CA ALA A 174 -4.07 57.89 -78.15
C ALA A 174 -2.91 58.39 -79.04
N GLN A 175 -1.71 57.84 -78.89
CA GLN A 175 -0.56 58.18 -79.74
C GLN A 175 -0.66 57.63 -81.17
N ASN A 176 -1.31 56.48 -81.36
CA ASN A 176 -1.48 55.85 -82.69
C ASN A 176 -2.69 56.38 -83.48
N THR A 177 -3.54 57.20 -82.89
CA THR A 177 -4.74 57.78 -83.54
C THR A 177 -4.60 59.27 -83.90
N SER A 178 -3.44 59.89 -83.62
CA SER A 178 -3.01 61.21 -84.14
C SER A 178 -2.01 61.06 -85.27
#